data_AF-A0A829HCE4-F1
#
_entry.id   AF-A0A829HCE4-F1
#
_cell.length_a   1.000
_cell.length_b   1.000
_cell.length_c   1.000
_cell.angle_alpha   90.00
_cell.angle_beta   90.00
_cell.angle_gamma   90.00
#
_symmetry.space_group_name_H-M   'P 1'
#
loop_
_entity.id
_entity.type
_entity.pdbx_description
1 polymer ?
#
loop_
_entity_poly.entity_id
_entity_poly.type
_entity_poly.pdbx_seq_one_letter_code
_entity_poly.pdbx_strand_id
1 'polypeptide(L)' 'MKQKSTPSQTSQRLHQHPSATDYQVSTLDFIKVNLKDALKLFPILVVVFLICIVQIFVVYSIFGG' A
#
# COMPACT_ATOMS: atom_id res chain seq x y z
N MET A 1 -19.07 -54.79 -2.29
CA MET A 1 -19.49 -53.38 -2.15
C MET A 1 -18.26 -52.50 -2.31
N LYS A 2 -18.19 -51.61 -3.32
CA LYS A 2 -17.04 -50.71 -3.50
C LYS A 2 -17.18 -49.53 -2.53
N GLN A 3 -16.38 -49.51 -1.48
CA GLN A 3 -16.32 -48.42 -0.50
C GLN A 3 -15.79 -47.17 -1.20
N LYS A 4 -16.69 -46.20 -1.48
CA LYS A 4 -16.30 -44.85 -1.88
C LYS A 4 -15.58 -44.22 -0.69
N SER A 5 -14.28 -43.99 -0.82
CA SER A 5 -13.50 -43.19 0.13
C SER A 5 -14.09 -41.79 0.15
N THR A 6 -14.77 -41.42 1.23
CA THR A 6 -15.22 -40.06 1.47
C THR A 6 -13.97 -39.19 1.57
N PRO A 7 -13.79 -38.16 0.72
CA PRO A 7 -12.60 -37.31 0.81
C PRO A 7 -12.57 -36.68 2.20
N SER A 8 -11.54 -37.04 2.96
CA SER A 8 -11.29 -36.54 4.31
C SER A 8 -11.25 -35.01 4.29
N GLN A 9 -12.09 -34.36 5.11
CA GLN A 9 -12.03 -32.90 5.32
C GLN A 9 -10.62 -32.44 5.75
N THR A 10 -9.85 -33.32 6.38
CA THR A 10 -8.47 -33.06 6.78
C THR A 10 -7.55 -32.93 5.58
N SER A 11 -7.76 -33.71 4.52
CA SER A 11 -7.01 -33.60 3.27
C SER A 11 -7.33 -32.31 2.51
N GLN A 12 -8.59 -31.85 2.55
CA GLN A 12 -8.96 -30.56 1.97
C GLN A 12 -8.33 -29.39 2.74
N ARG A 13 -8.26 -29.47 4.07
CA ARG A 13 -7.61 -28.45 4.91
C ARG A 13 -6.09 -28.38 4.74
N LEU A 14 -5.43 -29.50 4.42
CA LEU A 14 -3.98 -29.54 4.19
C LEU A 14 -3.56 -28.70 2.97
N HIS A 15 -4.41 -28.65 1.95
CA HIS A 15 -4.20 -27.83 0.75
C HIS A 15 -4.78 -26.40 0.86
N GLN A 16 -5.49 -26.09 1.95
CA GLN A 16 -6.00 -24.74 2.22
C GLN A 16 -4.98 -23.82 2.88
N HIS A 17 -3.75 -24.29 3.13
CA HIS A 17 -2.72 -23.41 3.63
C HIS A 17 -2.36 -22.41 2.53
N PRO A 18 -2.56 -21.10 2.75
CA PRO A 18 -2.19 -20.09 1.77
C PRO A 18 -0.71 -20.26 1.41
N SER A 19 -0.43 -20.31 0.11
CA SER A 19 0.92 -20.44 -0.39
C SER A 19 1.67 -19.12 -0.19
N ALA A 20 3.00 -19.15 -0.15
CA ALA A 20 3.81 -17.93 -0.04
C ALA A 20 3.48 -16.90 -1.15
N THR A 21 3.05 -17.39 -2.32
CA THR A 21 2.60 -16.56 -3.45
C THR A 21 1.30 -15.81 -3.14
N ASP A 22 0.35 -16.43 -2.44
CA ASP A 22 -0.92 -15.79 -2.06
C ASP A 22 -0.69 -14.65 -1.05
N TYR A 23 0.28 -14.81 -0.14
CA TYR A 23 0.71 -13.74 0.76
C TYR A 23 1.35 -12.57 0.01
N GLN A 24 2.16 -12.88 -1.00
CA GLN A 24 2.86 -11.86 -1.78
C GLN A 24 1.88 -11.03 -2.64
N VAL A 25 0.89 -11.68 -3.25
CA VAL A 25 -0.19 -10.99 -4.00
C VAL A 25 -1.03 -10.11 -3.08
N SER A 26 -1.43 -10.62 -1.90
CA SER A 26 -2.17 -9.85 -0.90
C SER A 26 -1.40 -8.62 -0.41
N THR A 27 -0.08 -8.75 -0.24
CA THR A 27 0.79 -7.63 0.16
C THR A 27 0.92 -6.59 -0.94
N LEU A 28 1.07 -7.00 -2.20
CA LEU A 28 1.17 -6.08 -3.34
C LEU A 28 -0.12 -5.29 -3.56
N ASP A 29 -1.29 -5.92 -3.40
CA ASP A 29 -2.57 -5.23 -3.50
C ASP A 29 -2.73 -4.19 -2.37
N PHE A 30 -2.30 -4.53 -1.16
CA PHE A 30 -2.26 -3.58 -0.06
C PHE A 30 -1.31 -2.39 -0.35
N ILE A 31 -0.09 -2.65 -0.81
CA ILE A 31 0.87 -1.60 -1.16
C ILE A 31 0.32 -0.72 -2.29
N LYS A 32 -0.32 -1.32 -3.30
CA LYS A 32 -0.89 -0.61 -4.45
C LYS A 32 -2.00 0.36 -4.04
N VAL A 33 -2.88 -0.05 -3.13
CA VAL A 33 -3.95 0.83 -2.62
C VAL A 33 -3.35 2.01 -1.86
N ASN A 34 -2.43 1.75 -0.93
CA ASN A 34 -1.79 2.80 -0.15
C ASN A 34 -0.93 3.75 -1.00
N LEU A 35 -0.21 3.22 -2.00
CA LEU A 35 0.62 4.01 -2.91
C LEU A 35 -0.23 4.94 -3.77
N LYS A 36 -1.37 4.46 -4.26
CA LYS A 36 -2.33 5.29 -5.03
C LYS A 36 -2.84 6.46 -4.21
N ASP A 37 -3.19 6.22 -2.94
CA ASP A 37 -3.70 7.30 -2.08
C ASP A 37 -2.58 8.25 -1.63
N ALA A 38 -1.38 7.76 -1.36
CA ALA A 38 -0.21 8.61 -1.11
C ALA A 38 0.13 9.50 -2.31
N LEU A 39 0.08 8.95 -3.53
CA LEU A 39 0.31 9.70 -4.77
C LEU A 39 -0.73 10.79 -5.02
N LYS A 40 -1.97 10.63 -4.54
CA LYS A 40 -2.99 11.71 -4.62
C LYS A 40 -2.67 12.88 -3.69
N LEU A 41 -2.05 12.60 -2.54
CA LEU A 41 -1.66 13.64 -1.57
C LEU A 41 -0.35 14.33 -1.95
N PHE A 42 0.49 13.67 -2.75
CA PHE A 42 1.79 14.20 -3.17
C PHE A 42 1.72 15.59 -3.83
N PRO A 43 0.81 15.89 -4.78
CA PRO A 43 0.68 17.23 -5.36
C PRO A 43 0.36 18.30 -4.31
N ILE A 44 -0.46 17.98 -3.31
CA ILE A 44 -0.84 18.90 -2.24
C ILE A 44 0.38 19.23 -1.39
N LEU A 45 1.16 18.21 -1.02
CA LEU A 45 2.42 18.40 -0.28
C LEU A 45 3.41 19.27 -1.05
N VAL A 46 3.54 19.07 -2.36
CA VAL A 46 4.41 19.88 -3.23
C VAL A 46 3.96 21.34 -3.24
N VAL A 47 2.66 21.61 -3.38
CA VAL A 47 2.13 22.99 -3.38
C VAL A 47 2.39 23.68 -2.04
N VAL A 48 2.10 23.00 -0.92
CA VAL A 48 2.36 23.55 0.42
C VAL A 48 3.84 23.85 0.61
N PHE A 49 4.72 22.94 0.17
CA PHE A 49 6.16 23.11 0.24
C PHE A 49 6.63 24.33 -0.58
N LEU A 50 6.12 24.50 -1.81
CA LEU A 50 6.44 25.65 -2.65
C LEU A 50 6.00 26.97 -2.02
N ILE A 51 4.78 27.02 -1.46
CA ILE A 51 4.29 28.20 -0.73
C ILE A 51 5.24 28.53 0.44
N CYS A 52 5.69 27.51 1.18
CA CYS A 52 6.60 27.69 2.29
C CYS A 52 7.94 28.32 1.84
N ILE A 53 8.52 27.83 0.73
CA ILE A 53 9.74 28.41 0.16
C ILE A 53 9.53 29.87 -0.24
N VAL A 54 8.42 30.17 -0.93
CA VAL A 54 8.10 31.54 -1.36
C VAL A 54 8.00 32.46 -0.14
N GLN A 55 7.35 32.03 0.93
CA GLN A 55 7.23 32.82 2.16
C GLN A 55 8.59 33.07 2.82
N ILE A 56 9.45 32.06 2.89
CA ILE A 56 10.81 32.21 3.43
C ILE A 56 11.60 33.23 2.60
N PHE A 57 11.51 33.13 1.27
CA PHE A 57 12.19 34.06 0.37
C PHE A 57 11.69 35.51 0.52
N VAL A 58 10.37 35.69 0.63
CA VAL A 58 9.75 37.00 0.85
C VAL A 58 10.22 37.60 2.17
N VAL A 59 10.16 36.84 3.26
CA VAL A 59 10.63 37.30 4.59
C VAL A 59 12.11 37.66 4.54
N TYR A 60 12.95 36.80 3.94
CA TYR A 60 14.38 37.08 3.82
C TYR A 60 14.66 38.32 2.98
N SER A 61 13.89 38.55 1.92
CA SER A 61 14.05 39.73 1.05
C SER A 61 13.62 41.03 1.73
N ILE A 62 12.67 40.98 2.68
CA ILE A 62 12.19 42.15 3.41
C ILE A 62 13.06 42.47 4.63
N PHE A 63 13.54 41.44 5.34
CA PHE A 63 14.20 41.60 6.65
C PHE A 63 15.69 41.25 6.65
N GLY A 64 16.20 40.56 5.62
CA GLY A 64 17.58 40.09 5.51
C GLY A 64 18.43 40.84 4.48
N GLY A 65 17.87 41.88 3.85
CA GLY A 65 18.58 42.86 3.01
C GLY A 65 18.93 44.11 3.80
#